data_AF-A0A846HJJ0-F1
#
_entry.id   AF-A0A846HJJ0-F1
#
_cell.length_a   1.000
_cell.length_b   1.000
_cell.length_c   1.000
_cell.angle_alpha   90.00
_cell.angle_beta   90.00
_cell.angle_gamma   90.00
#
_symmetry.space_group_name_H-M   'P 1'
#
loop_
_entity.id
_entity.type
_entity.pdbx_description
1 polymer ?
#
loop_
_entity_poly.entity_id
_entity_poly.type
_entity_poly.pdbx_seq_one_letter_code
_entity_poly.pdbx_strand_id
1 'polypeptide(L)'
;MEAAINAHDIDAFVNCFANDFMGEQPVHPKRNVTGAEQVRKNWTGIFAQVPDLQAKLVAHMIAGDMGWSEWHWQGKHINSTEFNMRGGSANLVCE
;
A
#
# COMPACT_ATOMS: atom_id res chain seq x y z
N MET A 1 -8.66 3.03 0.55
CA MET A 1 -7.33 2.71 1.11
C MET A 1 -6.72 3.86 1.90
N GLU A 2 -6.66 5.10 1.38
CA GLU A 2 -5.99 6.23 2.07
C GLU A 2 -6.41 6.42 3.54
N ALA A 3 -7.71 6.50 3.82
CA ALA A 3 -8.22 6.68 5.18
C ALA A 3 -7.80 5.54 6.13
N ALA A 4 -7.81 4.29 5.66
CA ALA A 4 -7.39 3.13 6.44
C ALA A 4 -5.88 3.18 6.77
N ILE A 5 -5.06 3.59 5.80
CA ILE A 5 -3.61 3.79 6.03
C ILE A 5 -3.39 4.88 7.08
N ASN A 6 -4.05 6.04 6.95
CA ASN A 6 -3.85 7.19 7.84
C ASN A 6 -4.39 6.95 9.26
N ALA A 7 -5.39 6.08 9.41
CA ALA A 7 -5.90 5.62 10.70
C ALA A 7 -5.10 4.43 11.28
N HIS A 8 -4.13 3.89 10.54
CA HIS A 8 -3.38 2.66 10.87
C HIS A 8 -4.31 1.46 11.12
N ASP A 9 -5.45 1.43 10.41
CA ASP A 9 -6.45 0.38 10.49
C ASP A 9 -6.08 -0.75 9.52
N ILE A 10 -5.40 -1.76 10.06
CA ILE A 10 -4.92 -2.91 9.27
C ILE A 10 -6.07 -3.75 8.72
N ASP A 11 -7.20 -3.82 9.42
CA ASP A 11 -8.33 -4.64 8.98
C ASP A 11 -9.05 -3.96 7.81
N ALA A 12 -9.34 -2.66 7.92
CA ALA A 12 -9.91 -1.89 6.82
C ALA A 12 -8.99 -1.84 5.59
N PHE A 13 -7.67 -1.78 5.80
CA PHE A 13 -6.70 -1.80 4.71
C PHE A 13 -6.67 -3.14 3.99
N VAL A 14 -6.56 -4.26 4.72
CA VAL A 14 -6.49 -5.61 4.14
C VAL A 14 -7.79 -5.99 3.43
N ASN A 15 -8.94 -5.52 3.90
CA ASN A 15 -10.24 -5.70 3.23
C ASN A 15 -10.33 -5.06 1.84
N CYS A 16 -9.36 -4.21 1.45
CA CYS A 16 -9.28 -3.68 0.09
C CYS A 16 -8.61 -4.64 -0.91
N PHE A 17 -8.15 -5.82 -0.47
CA PHE A 17 -7.47 -6.80 -1.31
C PHE A 17 -8.32 -8.06 -1.46
N ALA A 18 -8.31 -8.65 -2.66
CA ALA A 18 -8.89 -9.98 -2.87
C ALA A 18 -8.09 -11.04 -2.10
N ASN A 19 -8.75 -12.14 -1.73
CA ASN A 19 -8.11 -13.23 -0.99
C ASN A 19 -6.94 -13.85 -1.76
N ASP A 20 -7.07 -13.93 -3.09
CA ASP A 20 -6.08 -14.41 -4.05
C ASP A 20 -5.21 -13.30 -4.65
N PHE A 21 -5.17 -12.13 -4.01
CA PHE A 21 -4.38 -10.99 -4.48
C PHE A 21 -2.92 -11.37 -4.80
N MET A 22 -2.46 -10.95 -5.97
CA MET A 22 -1.07 -11.07 -6.39
C MET A 22 -0.51 -9.68 -6.68
N GLY A 23 0.50 -9.28 -5.92
CA GLY A 23 1.23 -8.04 -6.10
C GLY A 23 2.62 -8.30 -6.65
N GLU A 24 2.90 -7.82 -7.86
CA GLU A 24 4.24 -7.85 -8.44
C GLU A 24 4.98 -6.54 -8.20
N GLN A 25 6.28 -6.63 -7.95
CA GLN A 25 7.18 -5.48 -7.86
C GLN A 25 8.29 -5.64 -8.89
N PRO A 26 8.12 -5.17 -10.14
CA PRO A 26 9.10 -5.39 -11.21
C PRO A 26 10.52 -4.89 -10.87
N VAL A 27 10.63 -3.77 -10.17
CA VAL A 27 11.92 -3.21 -9.72
C VAL A 27 12.53 -4.03 -8.58
N HIS A 28 11.71 -4.75 -7.82
CA HIS A 28 12.14 -5.58 -6.69
C HIS A 28 11.42 -6.94 -6.67
N PRO A 29 11.65 -7.85 -7.62
CA PRO A 29 10.83 -9.06 -7.77
C PRO A 29 10.83 -9.99 -6.56
N LYS A 30 11.91 -9.96 -5.76
CA LYS A 30 12.02 -10.68 -4.48
C LYS A 30 11.05 -10.18 -3.40
N ARG A 31 10.34 -9.07 -3.66
CA ARG A 31 9.35 -8.46 -2.76
C ARG A 31 7.92 -8.64 -3.25
N ASN A 32 7.69 -9.52 -4.24
CA ASN A 32 6.34 -9.88 -4.65
C ASN A 32 5.50 -10.34 -3.44
N VAL A 33 4.20 -10.06 -3.49
CA VAL A 33 3.26 -10.30 -2.41
C VAL A 33 2.17 -11.25 -2.92
N THR A 34 1.85 -12.27 -2.14
CA THR A 34 0.79 -13.22 -2.47
C THR A 34 -0.17 -13.33 -1.28
N GLY A 35 -1.44 -13.07 -1.54
CA GLY A 35 -2.54 -13.18 -0.58
C GLY A 35 -2.62 -12.04 0.43
N ALA A 36 -3.83 -11.89 0.99
CA ALA A 36 -4.16 -10.87 1.97
C ALA A 36 -3.35 -11.00 3.28
N GLU A 37 -2.96 -12.21 3.68
CA GLU A 37 -2.15 -12.43 4.88
C GLU A 37 -0.74 -11.84 4.76
N GLN A 38 -0.10 -11.96 3.60
CA GLN A 38 1.22 -11.37 3.38
C GLN A 38 1.13 -9.85 3.27
N VAL A 39 0.06 -9.31 2.68
CA VAL A 39 -0.25 -7.87 2.71
C VAL A 39 -0.34 -7.38 4.15
N ARG A 40 -1.15 -8.07 4.99
CA ARG A 40 -1.30 -7.76 6.41
C ARG A 40 0.04 -7.73 7.13
N LYS A 41 0.84 -8.80 7.00
CA LYS A 41 2.16 -8.89 7.64
C LYS A 41 3.07 -7.73 7.25
N ASN A 42 3.14 -7.39 5.96
CA ASN A 42 3.99 -6.31 5.46
C ASN A 42 3.54 -4.95 6.02
N TRP A 43 2.25 -4.66 5.95
CA TRP A 43 1.72 -3.36 6.35
C TRP A 43 1.66 -3.15 7.86
N THR A 44 1.39 -4.19 8.66
CA THR A 44 1.59 -4.13 10.12
C THR A 44 3.03 -3.75 10.45
N GLY A 45 4.01 -4.29 9.73
CA GLY A 45 5.42 -3.94 9.89
C GLY A 45 5.75 -2.50 9.50
N ILE A 46 5.07 -1.95 8.48
CA ILE A 46 5.23 -0.53 8.09
C ILE A 46 4.63 0.38 9.16
N PHE A 47 3.40 0.13 9.62
CA PHE A 47 2.75 0.91 10.68
C PHE A 47 3.57 0.93 11.97
N ALA A 48 4.12 -0.23 12.37
CA ALA A 48 4.98 -0.31 13.55
C ALA A 48 6.30 0.48 13.39
N GLN A 49 6.84 0.55 12.17
CA GLN A 49 8.11 1.23 11.91
C GLN A 49 7.96 2.73 11.63
N VAL A 50 6.79 3.19 11.16
CA VAL A 50 6.49 4.59 10.81
C VAL A 50 5.18 5.00 11.51
N PRO A 51 5.21 5.29 12.82
CA PRO A 51 3.99 5.47 13.64
C PRO A 51 3.18 6.73 13.29
N ASP A 52 3.77 7.71 12.62
CA ASP A 52 3.11 8.93 12.12
C ASP A 52 2.88 8.90 10.60
N LEU A 53 2.89 7.69 9.99
CA LEU A 53 2.68 7.51 8.56
C LEU A 53 1.42 8.24 8.09
N GLN A 54 1.58 9.00 7.02
CA GLN A 54 0.50 9.61 6.24
C GLN A 54 0.66 9.22 4.77
N ALA A 55 -0.43 8.83 4.14
CA ALA A 55 -0.59 8.53 2.74
C ALA A 55 -1.48 9.56 2.07
N LYS A 56 -1.18 9.85 0.81
CA LYS A 56 -2.00 10.63 -0.09
C LYS A 56 -2.05 9.96 -1.45
N LEU A 57 -3.25 9.70 -1.95
CA LEU A 57 -3.48 9.36 -3.34
C LEU A 57 -3.32 10.63 -4.18
N VAL A 58 -2.26 10.68 -4.98
CA VAL A 58 -1.88 11.87 -5.77
C VAL A 58 -2.70 11.92 -7.05
N ALA A 59 -2.79 10.79 -7.75
CA ALA A 59 -3.53 10.66 -8.99
C ALA A 59 -4.03 9.22 -9.13
N HIS A 60 -5.13 9.02 -9.84
CA HIS A 60 -5.60 7.70 -10.21
C HIS A 60 -6.36 7.75 -11.54
N MET A 61 -6.45 6.61 -12.20
CA MET A 61 -7.25 6.40 -13.40
C MET A 61 -7.78 4.97 -13.41
N ILE A 62 -8.99 4.80 -13.97
CA ILE A 62 -9.54 3.48 -14.30
C ILE A 62 -9.79 3.45 -15.81
N ALA A 63 -9.32 2.40 -16.46
CA ALA A 63 -9.49 2.13 -17.87
C ALA A 63 -9.91 0.67 -18.06
N GLY A 64 -11.22 0.45 -18.21
CA GLY A 64 -11.79 -0.90 -18.19
C GLY A 64 -11.61 -1.55 -16.83
N ASP A 65 -11.03 -2.75 -16.81
CA ASP A 65 -10.70 -3.53 -15.63
C ASP A 65 -9.32 -3.17 -15.03
N MET A 66 -8.61 -2.18 -15.59
CA MET A 66 -7.30 -1.76 -15.10
C MET A 66 -7.39 -0.42 -14.37
N GLY A 67 -6.86 -0.40 -13.15
CA GLY A 67 -6.62 0.78 -12.36
C GLY A 67 -5.14 1.15 -12.35
N TRP A 68 -4.86 2.44 -12.33
CA TRP A 68 -3.54 2.99 -12.01
C TRP A 68 -3.68 4.01 -10.89
N SER A 69 -2.71 4.04 -9.98
CA SER A 69 -2.64 5.04 -8.92
C SER A 69 -1.21 5.49 -8.64
N GLU A 70 -1.02 6.79 -8.44
CA GLU A 70 0.18 7.38 -7.85
C GLU A 70 -0.08 7.75 -6.39
N TRP A 71 0.87 7.39 -5.54
CA TRP A 71 0.81 7.62 -4.10
C TRP A 71 2.02 8.41 -3.63
N HIS A 72 1.79 9.18 -2.57
CA HIS A 72 2.83 9.79 -1.75
C HIS A 72 2.64 9.31 -0.31
N TRP A 73 3.69 8.72 0.26
CA TRP A 73 3.76 8.34 1.66
C TRP A 73 4.83 9.14 2.37
N GLN A 74 4.53 9.62 3.57
CA GLN A 74 5.45 10.38 4.39
C GLN A 74 5.29 10.04 5.88
N GLY A 75 6.36 10.27 6.65
CA GLY A 75 6.38 10.10 8.10
C GLY A 75 7.82 10.04 8.61
N LYS A 76 7.98 9.55 9.84
CA LYS A 76 9.27 9.31 10.47
C LYS A 76 9.34 7.88 10.95
N HIS A 77 10.45 7.22 10.65
CA HIS A 77 10.75 5.95 11.27
C HIS A 77 10.90 6.10 12.78
N ILE A 78 10.72 5.02 13.55
CA ILE A 78 10.92 4.99 15.01
C ILE A 78 12.32 5.47 15.46
N ASN A 79 13.32 5.39 14.59
CA ASN A 79 14.67 5.92 14.81
C ASN A 79 14.82 7.40 14.39
N SER A 80 13.70 8.09 14.15
CA SER A 80 13.59 9.47 13.68
C SER A 80 14.11 9.78 12.27
N THR A 81 14.54 8.78 11.48
CA THR A 81 14.90 9.03 10.07
C THR A 81 13.65 9.27 9.22
N GLU A 82 13.74 10.18 8.26
CA GLU A 82 12.61 10.53 7.39
C GLU A 82 12.20 9.34 6.52
N PHE A 83 10.89 9.12 6.43
CA PHE A 83 10.26 8.24 5.45
C PHE A 83 9.51 9.13 4.47
N ASN A 84 9.94 9.17 3.20
CA ASN A 84 9.30 9.94 2.15
C ASN A 84 9.43 9.20 0.82
N MET A 85 8.32 8.66 0.33
CA MET A 85 8.31 7.83 -0.86
C MET A 85 7.15 8.21 -1.78
N ARG A 86 7.41 8.17 -3.08
CA ARG A 86 6.39 8.22 -4.12
C ARG A 86 6.46 6.99 -4.98
N GLY A 87 5.31 6.51 -5.42
CA GLY A 87 5.24 5.31 -6.25
C GLY A 87 3.96 5.24 -7.05
N GLY A 88 4.08 4.67 -8.24
CA GLY A 88 2.94 4.25 -9.05
C GLY A 88 2.62 2.78 -8.81
N SER A 89 1.35 2.41 -8.90
CA SER A 89 0.91 1.03 -8.99
C SER A 89 -0.15 0.89 -10.09
N ALA A 90 -0.15 -0.26 -10.75
CA ALA A 90 -1.23 -0.69 -11.63
C ALA A 90 -1.83 -1.96 -11.05
N ASN A 91 -3.16 -2.06 -11.06
CA ASN A 91 -3.89 -3.19 -10.52
C ASN A 91 -5.10 -3.49 -11.39
N LEU A 92 -5.57 -4.73 -11.36
CA LEU A 92 -6.91 -5.01 -11.86
C LEU A 92 -7.93 -4.48 -10.85
N VAL A 93 -9.01 -3.89 -11.33
CA VAL A 93 -10.15 -3.41 -10.55
C VAL A 93 -11.26 -4.42 -10.76
N CYS A 94 -11.68 -5.09 -9.68
CA CYS A 94 -12.90 -5.89 -9.71
C CYS A 94 -14.11 -4.96 -9.88
N GLU A 95 -15.06 -5.33 -10.74
CA GLU A 95 -16.35 -4.63 -10.90
C GLU A 95 -17.14 -4.53 -9.59
#